data_AF-A0A497JHK6-F1
#
_entry.id   AF-A0A497JHK6-F1
#
_cell.length_a   1.000
_cell.length_b   1.000
_cell.length_c   1.000
_cell.angle_alpha   90.00
_cell.angle_beta   90.00
_cell.angle_gamma   90.00
#
_symmetry.space_group_name_H-M   'P 1'
#
loop_
_entity.id
_entity.type
_entity.pdbx_description
1 polymer ?
#
loop_
_entity_poly.entity_id
_entity_poly.type
_entity_poly.pdbx_seq_one_letter_code
_entity_poly.pdbx_strand_id
1 'polypeptide(L)'
;MPFKIEDALRYGFAWIEDRDSLKYILLNLAVQLATGAATILLLLMFFQQYLSLLFMGESTSAAFLPLALDWQEFISKVIMFFAFLIPILIISGVALAYVQALMVLFALRKKGLMPASFSFIKLIRLIIMGIAASLAALFYSFDKTFRVIQWLSLFGSIVSILLIRLSPLFIFLALPFLLIYIIIVIYNFLRLFITEPIFLHEELGIIETLKKSFEITQDEIWNVFLAALVLMVVSYILNQLPLELLKYTVLPMLSSQPTLALIVSSLVAILLAPIFAMFNAFYKVGVYTELLSLKKQSATAGI
;
A
#
# COMPACT_ATOMS: atom_id res chain seq x y z
N MET A 1 25.93 13.12 -12.18
CA MET A 1 25.89 13.26 -10.71
C MET A 1 25.36 11.95 -10.14
N PRO A 2 25.83 11.47 -8.97
CA PRO A 2 25.25 10.27 -8.37
C PRO A 2 23.82 10.55 -7.90
N PHE A 3 22.97 9.52 -7.88
CA PHE A 3 21.65 9.59 -7.24
C PHE A 3 21.78 10.03 -5.78
N LYS A 4 21.10 11.11 -5.39
CA LYS A 4 21.16 11.64 -4.03
C LYS A 4 19.89 11.29 -3.27
N ILE A 5 19.93 10.17 -2.55
CA ILE A 5 18.83 9.72 -1.69
C ILE A 5 18.44 10.79 -0.65
N GLU A 6 19.42 11.58 -0.19
CA GLU A 6 19.20 12.70 0.73
C GLU A 6 18.26 13.77 0.13
N ASP A 7 18.41 14.09 -1.15
CA ASP A 7 17.56 15.09 -1.82
C ASP A 7 16.12 14.58 -1.95
N ALA A 8 15.93 13.29 -2.22
CA ALA A 8 14.62 12.64 -2.23
C ALA A 8 13.99 12.62 -0.82
N LEU A 9 14.77 12.28 0.20
CA LEU A 9 14.32 12.24 1.60
C LEU A 9 13.95 13.62 2.13
N ARG A 10 14.81 14.62 1.91
CA ARG A 10 14.57 16.02 2.26
C ARG A 10 13.31 16.53 1.59
N TYR A 11 13.13 16.20 0.30
CA TYR A 11 11.90 16.53 -0.39
C TYR A 11 10.67 15.82 0.20
N GLY A 12 10.81 14.56 0.61
CA GLY A 12 9.80 13.80 1.35
C GLY A 12 9.27 14.50 2.60
N PHE A 13 10.07 15.33 3.26
CA PHE A 13 9.67 16.13 4.44
C PHE A 13 9.31 17.59 4.14
N ALA A 14 9.47 18.06 2.90
CA ALA A 14 9.25 19.46 2.52
C ALA A 14 7.80 19.93 2.75
N TRP A 15 6.84 19.00 2.83
CA TRP A 15 5.45 19.33 3.09
C TRP A 15 5.19 19.92 4.49
N ILE A 16 6.08 19.67 5.47
CA ILE A 16 5.92 20.13 6.86
C ILE A 16 5.92 21.66 6.94
N GLU A 17 6.72 22.32 6.10
CA GLU A 17 6.87 23.78 6.09
C GLU A 17 5.74 24.50 5.34
N ASP A 18 4.86 23.74 4.66
CA ASP A 18 3.87 24.29 3.75
C ASP A 18 2.45 24.18 4.29
N ARG A 19 1.79 25.33 4.51
CA ARG A 19 0.42 25.39 5.00
C ARG A 19 -0.59 24.78 4.03
N ASP A 20 -0.33 24.79 2.72
CA ASP A 20 -1.25 24.19 1.75
C ASP A 20 -1.26 22.65 1.85
N SER A 21 -0.18 22.04 2.36
CA SER A 21 -0.12 20.61 2.66
C SER A 21 -1.17 20.17 3.68
N LEU A 22 -1.49 21.05 4.63
CA LEU A 22 -2.47 20.77 5.70
C LEU A 22 -3.85 20.45 5.12
N LYS A 23 -4.24 21.09 4.01
CA LYS A 23 -5.54 20.86 3.36
C LYS A 23 -5.68 19.40 2.91
N TYR A 24 -4.62 18.83 2.34
CA TYR A 24 -4.62 17.45 1.88
C TYR A 24 -4.56 16.45 3.04
N ILE A 25 -3.80 16.79 4.10
CA ILE A 25 -3.76 15.99 5.34
C ILE A 25 -5.15 15.93 5.98
N LEU A 26 -5.82 17.08 6.14
CA LEU A 26 -7.16 17.16 6.71
C LEU A 26 -8.20 16.43 5.85
N LEU A 27 -8.09 16.53 4.51
CA LEU A 27 -8.97 15.80 3.60
C LEU A 27 -8.78 14.28 3.73
N ASN A 28 -7.52 13.80 3.80
CA ASN A 28 -7.23 12.38 4.02
C ASN A 28 -7.78 11.92 5.38
N LEU A 29 -7.53 12.70 6.43
CA LEU A 29 -8.03 12.42 7.79
C LEU A 29 -9.56 12.34 7.81
N ALA A 30 -10.26 13.26 7.14
CA ALA A 30 -11.72 13.24 7.07
C ALA A 30 -12.25 11.96 6.41
N VAL A 31 -11.63 11.51 5.32
CA VAL A 31 -11.99 10.24 4.66
C VAL A 31 -11.72 9.04 5.58
N GLN A 32 -10.57 9.01 6.25
CA GLN A 32 -10.21 7.92 7.19
C GLN A 32 -11.15 7.88 8.39
N LEU A 33 -11.49 9.03 8.98
CA LEU A 33 -12.45 9.13 10.09
C LEU A 33 -13.84 8.68 9.66
N ALA A 34 -14.32 9.13 8.50
CA ALA A 34 -15.62 8.71 7.97
C ALA A 34 -15.66 7.18 7.72
N THR A 35 -14.59 6.63 7.15
CA THR A 35 -14.46 5.18 6.88
C THR A 35 -14.42 4.38 8.17
N GLY A 36 -13.59 4.81 9.14
CA GLY A 36 -13.45 4.18 10.44
C GLY A 36 -14.77 4.21 11.23
N ALA A 37 -15.41 5.38 11.29
CA ALA A 37 -16.71 5.54 11.94
C ALA A 37 -17.78 4.65 11.29
N ALA A 38 -17.87 4.63 9.96
CA ALA A 38 -18.82 3.78 9.25
C ALA A 38 -18.57 2.28 9.50
N THR A 39 -17.30 1.86 9.52
CA THR A 39 -16.93 0.46 9.82
C THR A 39 -17.27 0.08 11.26
N ILE A 40 -16.98 0.96 12.23
CA ILE A 40 -17.34 0.75 13.63
C ILE A 40 -18.87 0.68 13.80
N LEU A 41 -19.61 1.59 13.15
CA LEU A 41 -21.08 1.57 13.19
C LEU A 41 -21.65 0.28 12.60
N LEU A 42 -21.11 -0.23 11.49
CA LEU A 42 -21.50 -1.54 10.95
C LEU A 42 -21.18 -2.69 11.91
N LEU A 43 -19.99 -2.69 12.50
CA LEU A 43 -19.60 -3.72 13.48
C LEU A 43 -20.56 -3.73 14.68
N LEU A 44 -20.88 -2.55 15.21
CA LEU A 44 -21.85 -2.42 16.31
C LEU A 44 -23.25 -2.86 15.86
N MET A 45 -23.73 -2.39 14.72
CA MET A 45 -25.07 -2.72 14.21
C MET A 45 -25.30 -4.23 14.06
N PHE A 46 -24.32 -4.97 13.54
CA PHE A 46 -24.48 -6.41 13.26
C PHE A 46 -23.98 -7.32 14.38
N PHE A 47 -22.99 -6.90 15.17
CA PHE A 47 -22.29 -7.77 16.11
C PHE A 47 -22.28 -7.28 17.57
N GLN A 48 -23.01 -6.21 17.93
CA GLN A 48 -23.03 -5.69 19.32
C GLN A 48 -23.23 -6.77 20.38
N GLN A 49 -24.17 -7.70 20.17
CA GLN A 49 -24.46 -8.79 21.13
C GLN A 49 -23.29 -9.75 21.34
N TYR A 50 -22.48 -10.00 20.30
CA TYR A 50 -21.30 -10.87 20.37
C TYR A 50 -20.10 -10.12 20.94
N LEU A 51 -19.98 -8.83 20.60
CA LEU A 51 -18.97 -7.94 21.14
C LEU A 51 -19.12 -7.83 22.66
N SER A 52 -20.33 -7.61 23.19
CA SER A 52 -20.56 -7.54 24.64
C SER A 52 -20.14 -8.80 25.38
N LEU A 53 -20.38 -9.99 24.81
CA LEU A 53 -20.01 -11.27 25.42
C LEU A 53 -18.49 -11.50 25.41
N LEU A 54 -17.81 -11.14 24.32
CA LEU A 54 -16.34 -11.18 24.23
C LEU A 54 -15.68 -10.20 25.22
N PHE A 55 -16.34 -9.11 25.57
CA PHE A 55 -15.81 -8.08 26.46
C PHE A 55 -16.13 -8.28 27.94
N MET A 56 -17.05 -9.18 28.30
CA MET A 56 -17.36 -9.52 29.70
C MET A 56 -16.38 -10.49 30.35
N GLY A 57 -15.33 -10.94 29.63
CA GLY A 57 -14.30 -11.82 30.18
C GLY A 57 -14.80 -13.24 30.49
N GLU A 58 -15.99 -13.61 30.01
CA GLU A 58 -16.44 -14.99 30.07
C GLU A 58 -15.49 -15.86 29.24
N SER A 59 -15.23 -17.09 29.72
CA SER A 59 -14.39 -18.03 29.00
C SER A 59 -14.88 -18.15 27.55
N THR A 60 -13.96 -18.18 26.59
CA THR A 60 -14.27 -18.21 25.15
C THR A 60 -15.35 -19.25 24.81
N SER A 61 -15.36 -20.40 25.48
CA SER A 61 -16.39 -21.43 25.32
C SER A 61 -17.83 -20.99 25.65
N ALA A 62 -18.04 -20.09 26.61
CA ALA A 62 -19.36 -19.54 26.95
C ALA A 62 -19.76 -18.38 26.03
N ALA A 63 -18.82 -17.53 25.63
CA ALA A 63 -19.07 -16.43 24.69
C ALA A 63 -19.42 -16.91 23.27
N PHE A 64 -18.95 -18.10 22.86
CA PHE A 64 -19.30 -18.73 21.58
C PHE A 64 -20.53 -19.65 21.66
N LEU A 65 -21.10 -19.91 22.85
CA LEU A 65 -22.28 -20.75 23.00
C LEU A 65 -23.50 -20.26 22.19
N PRO A 66 -23.78 -18.94 22.09
CA PRO A 66 -24.83 -18.41 21.22
C PRO A 66 -24.53 -18.60 19.73
N LEU A 67 -23.26 -18.60 19.32
CA LEU A 67 -22.86 -18.92 17.94
C LEU A 67 -23.11 -20.39 17.58
N ALA A 68 -23.06 -21.29 18.57
CA ALA A 68 -23.33 -22.72 18.39
C ALA A 68 -24.83 -23.04 18.34
N LEU A 69 -25.69 -22.20 18.91
CA LEU A 69 -27.14 -22.43 19.01
C LEU A 69 -27.95 -21.81 17.86
N ASP A 70 -27.46 -20.74 17.22
CA ASP A 70 -28.12 -20.15 16.04
C ASP A 70 -27.12 -19.79 14.92
N TRP A 71 -26.59 -20.84 14.30
CA TRP A 71 -25.63 -20.72 13.20
C TRP A 71 -26.21 -20.00 11.97
N GLN A 72 -27.53 -20.13 11.75
CA GLN A 72 -28.22 -19.52 10.62
C GLN A 72 -28.34 -17.99 10.79
N GLU A 73 -28.71 -17.52 11.99
CA GLU A 73 -28.74 -16.08 12.28
C GLU A 73 -27.34 -15.46 12.18
N PHE A 74 -26.31 -16.15 12.69
CA PHE A 74 -24.94 -15.69 12.59
C PHE A 74 -24.47 -15.55 11.13
N ILE A 75 -24.68 -16.58 10.30
CA ILE A 75 -24.36 -16.52 8.86
C ILE A 75 -25.10 -15.35 8.19
N SER A 76 -26.38 -15.17 8.49
CA SER A 76 -27.17 -14.06 7.92
C SER A 76 -26.57 -12.69 8.27
N LYS A 77 -26.20 -12.48 9.54
CA LYS A 77 -25.53 -11.26 10.01
C LYS A 77 -24.19 -11.03 9.32
N VAL A 78 -23.38 -12.08 9.14
CA VAL A 78 -22.10 -12.01 8.41
C VAL A 78 -22.31 -11.61 6.95
N ILE A 79 -23.26 -12.23 6.25
CA ILE A 79 -23.57 -11.90 4.85
C ILE A 79 -24.01 -10.45 4.74
N MET A 80 -24.94 -10.00 5.60
CA MET A 80 -25.40 -8.60 5.61
C MET A 80 -24.25 -7.64 5.92
N PHE A 81 -23.41 -7.94 6.91
CA PHE A 81 -22.24 -7.13 7.23
C PHE A 81 -21.35 -6.91 6.01
N PHE A 82 -21.00 -7.97 5.28
CA PHE A 82 -20.19 -7.83 4.05
C PHE A 82 -20.92 -7.11 2.93
N ALA A 83 -22.23 -7.31 2.78
CA ALA A 83 -23.05 -6.60 1.79
C ALA A 83 -23.03 -5.07 1.99
N PHE A 84 -22.97 -4.60 3.24
CA PHE A 84 -22.82 -3.16 3.55
C PHE A 84 -21.36 -2.69 3.59
N LEU A 85 -20.43 -3.54 4.05
CA LEU A 85 -19.01 -3.20 4.15
C LEU A 85 -18.37 -2.98 2.78
N ILE A 86 -18.67 -3.83 1.79
CA ILE A 86 -18.05 -3.77 0.45
C ILE A 86 -18.28 -2.40 -0.22
N PRO A 87 -19.51 -1.86 -0.33
CA PRO A 87 -19.74 -0.52 -0.86
C PRO A 87 -18.97 0.58 -0.13
N ILE A 88 -18.91 0.52 1.22
CA ILE A 88 -18.15 1.48 2.03
C ILE A 88 -16.67 1.42 1.67
N LEU A 89 -16.09 0.22 1.60
CA LEU A 89 -14.68 0.04 1.24
C LEU A 89 -14.39 0.52 -0.19
N ILE A 90 -15.30 0.32 -1.14
CA ILE A 90 -15.16 0.81 -2.52
C ILE A 90 -15.15 2.33 -2.54
N ILE A 91 -16.16 2.98 -1.94
CA ILE A 91 -16.27 4.45 -1.90
C ILE A 91 -15.03 5.04 -1.20
N SER A 92 -14.65 4.46 -0.07
CA SER A 92 -13.49 4.90 0.72
C SER A 92 -12.18 4.71 -0.06
N GLY A 93 -12.02 3.59 -0.76
CA GLY A 93 -10.86 3.32 -1.60
C GLY A 93 -10.73 4.34 -2.75
N VAL A 94 -11.84 4.67 -3.41
CA VAL A 94 -11.85 5.71 -4.47
C VAL A 94 -11.53 7.09 -3.88
N ALA A 95 -12.12 7.43 -2.73
CA ALA A 95 -11.86 8.71 -2.06
C ALA A 95 -10.39 8.84 -1.62
N LEU A 96 -9.82 7.80 -1.01
CA LEU A 96 -8.41 7.79 -0.60
C LEU A 96 -7.48 7.88 -1.81
N ALA A 97 -7.77 7.16 -2.90
CA ALA A 97 -7.00 7.24 -4.15
C ALA A 97 -7.05 8.65 -4.75
N TYR A 98 -8.21 9.31 -4.69
CA TYR A 98 -8.36 10.70 -5.12
C TYR A 98 -7.50 11.66 -4.29
N VAL A 99 -7.55 11.54 -2.95
CA VAL A 99 -6.75 12.40 -2.06
C VAL A 99 -5.25 12.16 -2.26
N GLN A 100 -4.83 10.90 -2.41
CA GLN A 100 -3.44 10.55 -2.68
C GLN A 100 -2.98 11.14 -4.03
N ALA A 101 -3.80 11.07 -5.08
CA ALA A 101 -3.50 11.69 -6.36
C ALA A 101 -3.32 13.21 -6.24
N LEU A 102 -4.18 13.88 -5.45
CA LEU A 102 -4.03 15.31 -5.16
C LEU A 102 -2.72 15.64 -4.44
N MET A 103 -2.31 14.82 -3.47
CA MET A 103 -1.02 14.98 -2.77
C MET A 103 0.16 14.84 -3.73
N VAL A 104 0.12 13.86 -4.64
CA VAL A 104 1.18 13.66 -5.66
C VAL A 104 1.20 14.81 -6.67
N LEU A 105 0.03 15.28 -7.14
CA LEU A 105 -0.06 16.44 -8.03
C LEU A 105 0.49 17.71 -7.39
N PHE A 106 0.20 17.92 -6.11
CA PHE A 106 0.74 19.03 -5.33
C PHE A 106 2.27 18.92 -5.18
N ALA A 107 2.77 17.72 -4.85
CA ALA A 107 4.20 17.44 -4.78
C ALA A 107 4.90 17.64 -6.15
N LEU A 108 4.28 17.27 -7.28
CA LEU A 108 4.83 17.54 -8.61
C LEU A 108 4.98 19.05 -8.86
N ARG A 109 3.94 19.83 -8.57
CA ARG A 109 3.95 21.30 -8.72
C ARG A 109 5.01 21.96 -7.84
N LYS A 110 5.15 21.52 -6.59
CA LYS A 110 6.15 22.04 -5.64
C LYS A 110 7.59 21.74 -6.07
N LYS A 111 7.81 20.66 -6.83
CA LYS A 111 9.12 20.34 -7.43
C LYS A 111 9.35 21.07 -8.76
N GLY A 112 8.40 21.90 -9.22
CA GLY A 112 8.48 22.66 -10.47
C GLY A 112 8.09 21.87 -11.72
N LEU A 113 7.52 20.67 -11.57
CA LEU A 113 6.96 19.92 -12.70
C LEU A 113 5.52 20.36 -12.96
N MET A 114 5.17 20.58 -14.22
CA MET A 114 3.80 20.87 -14.63
C MET A 114 3.02 19.57 -14.76
N PRO A 115 2.11 19.23 -13.83
CA PRO A 115 1.34 18.01 -13.95
C PRO A 115 0.33 18.10 -15.09
N ALA A 116 0.05 16.97 -15.71
CA ALA A 116 -1.02 16.83 -16.68
C ALA A 116 -2.41 17.09 -16.06
N SER A 117 -3.39 17.38 -16.91
CA SER A 117 -4.77 17.64 -16.48
C SER A 117 -5.33 16.48 -15.66
N PHE A 118 -6.03 16.78 -14.56
CA PHE A 118 -6.61 15.76 -13.68
C PHE A 118 -8.14 15.82 -13.71
N SER A 119 -8.76 14.69 -14.04
CA SER A 119 -10.21 14.51 -14.16
C SER A 119 -10.64 13.21 -13.49
N PHE A 120 -11.95 13.04 -13.28
CA PHE A 120 -12.50 11.79 -12.74
C PHE A 120 -12.15 10.56 -13.58
N ILE A 121 -12.13 10.71 -14.91
CA ILE A 121 -11.70 9.62 -15.81
C ILE A 121 -10.23 9.28 -15.56
N LYS A 122 -9.38 10.29 -15.31
CA LYS A 122 -7.96 10.06 -14.98
C LYS A 122 -7.79 9.37 -13.63
N LEU A 123 -8.65 9.66 -12.65
CA LEU A 123 -8.70 8.92 -11.38
C LEU A 123 -9.00 7.42 -11.60
N ILE A 124 -10.03 7.10 -12.38
CA ILE A 124 -10.34 5.69 -12.70
C ILE A 124 -9.15 5.01 -13.37
N ARG A 125 -8.54 5.68 -14.36
CA ARG A 125 -7.34 5.16 -15.04
C ARG A 125 -6.15 4.99 -14.09
N LEU A 126 -5.97 5.88 -13.11
CA LEU A 126 -4.93 5.76 -12.08
C LEU A 126 -5.14 4.51 -11.21
N ILE A 127 -6.39 4.23 -10.80
CA ILE A 127 -6.72 3.01 -10.04
C ILE A 127 -6.44 1.77 -10.87
N ILE A 128 -6.90 1.74 -12.13
CA ILE A 128 -6.66 0.62 -13.06
C ILE A 128 -5.15 0.45 -13.29
N MET A 129 -4.39 1.54 -13.41
CA MET A 129 -2.94 1.50 -13.56
C MET A 129 -2.27 0.92 -12.31
N GLY A 130 -2.73 1.23 -11.10
CA GLY A 130 -2.21 0.61 -9.87
C GLY A 130 -2.41 -0.92 -9.85
N ILE A 131 -3.59 -1.37 -10.28
CA ILE A 131 -3.89 -2.80 -10.46
C ILE A 131 -2.99 -3.40 -11.54
N ALA A 132 -2.89 -2.75 -12.70
CA ALA A 132 -2.05 -3.19 -13.81
C ALA A 132 -0.57 -3.26 -13.43
N ALA A 133 -0.05 -2.32 -12.64
CA ALA A 133 1.31 -2.33 -12.13
C ALA A 133 1.55 -3.53 -11.19
N SER A 134 0.58 -3.83 -10.33
CA SER A 134 0.66 -4.97 -9.41
C SER A 134 0.61 -6.31 -10.17
N LEU A 135 -0.30 -6.44 -11.14
CA LEU A 135 -0.35 -7.59 -12.03
C LEU A 135 0.91 -7.74 -12.88
N ALA A 136 1.47 -6.62 -13.37
CA ALA A 136 2.73 -6.63 -14.09
C ALA A 136 3.87 -7.12 -13.19
N ALA A 137 3.98 -6.63 -11.95
CA ALA A 137 4.99 -7.11 -11.01
C ALA A 137 4.92 -8.62 -10.79
N LEU A 138 3.69 -9.16 -10.64
CA LEU A 138 3.44 -10.57 -10.34
C LEU A 138 3.57 -11.53 -11.53
N PHE A 139 3.22 -11.08 -12.74
CA PHE A 139 3.05 -11.98 -13.90
C PHE A 139 3.76 -11.53 -15.18
N TYR A 140 4.22 -10.28 -15.26
CA TYR A 140 4.73 -9.72 -16.50
C TYR A 140 5.91 -8.76 -16.31
N SER A 141 7.12 -9.25 -16.65
CA SER A 141 8.27 -8.38 -16.86
C SER A 141 8.32 -7.86 -18.30
N PHE A 142 8.69 -6.59 -18.47
CA PHE A 142 8.98 -6.03 -19.80
C PHE A 142 10.28 -6.59 -20.39
N ASP A 143 11.15 -7.17 -19.55
CA ASP A 143 12.31 -7.93 -20.01
C ASP A 143 11.90 -9.39 -20.29
N LYS A 144 12.17 -9.86 -21.52
CA LYS A 144 11.80 -11.21 -21.97
C LYS A 144 12.47 -12.29 -21.13
N THR A 145 13.72 -12.11 -20.72
CA THR A 145 14.49 -13.08 -19.94
C THR A 145 13.89 -13.22 -18.55
N PHE A 146 13.68 -12.10 -17.85
CA PHE A 146 13.06 -12.12 -16.53
C PHE A 146 11.64 -12.68 -16.55
N ARG A 147 10.86 -12.38 -17.59
CA ARG A 147 9.52 -12.96 -17.76
C ARG A 147 9.56 -14.48 -17.90
N VAL A 148 10.47 -15.03 -18.69
CA VAL A 148 10.61 -16.49 -18.84
C VAL A 148 11.00 -17.13 -17.51
N ILE A 149 11.99 -16.57 -16.80
CA ILE A 149 12.43 -17.11 -15.51
C ILE A 149 11.29 -17.01 -14.47
N GLN A 150 10.52 -15.91 -14.46
CA GLN A 150 9.36 -15.73 -13.59
C GLN A 150 8.30 -16.81 -13.80
N TRP A 151 7.95 -17.11 -15.05
CA TRP A 151 6.96 -18.16 -15.35
C TRP A 151 7.49 -19.56 -15.07
N LEU A 152 8.75 -19.84 -15.40
CA LEU A 152 9.38 -21.13 -15.08
C LEU A 152 9.47 -21.38 -13.58
N SER A 153 9.83 -20.36 -12.80
CA SER A 153 9.89 -20.45 -11.34
C SER A 153 8.51 -20.59 -10.70
N LEU A 154 7.52 -19.82 -11.16
CA LEU A 154 6.14 -19.98 -10.71
C LEU A 154 5.61 -21.39 -11.01
N PHE A 155 5.72 -21.85 -12.26
CA PHE A 155 5.24 -23.16 -12.66
C PHE A 155 6.00 -24.29 -11.94
N GLY A 156 7.32 -24.16 -11.81
CA GLY A 156 8.16 -25.09 -11.06
C GLY A 156 7.75 -25.19 -9.60
N SER A 157 7.40 -24.08 -8.96
CA SER A 157 6.91 -24.06 -7.57
C SER A 157 5.56 -24.78 -7.44
N ILE A 158 4.61 -24.50 -8.34
CA ILE A 158 3.27 -25.12 -8.34
C ILE A 158 3.38 -26.63 -8.56
N VAL A 159 4.13 -27.06 -9.59
CA VAL A 159 4.34 -28.47 -9.88
C VAL A 159 4.99 -29.18 -8.69
N SER A 160 6.02 -28.58 -8.09
CA SER A 160 6.68 -29.16 -6.91
C SER A 160 5.72 -29.31 -5.73
N ILE A 161 4.87 -28.32 -5.47
CA ILE A 161 3.85 -28.38 -4.41
C ILE A 161 2.82 -29.48 -4.69
N LEU A 162 2.35 -29.63 -5.93
CA LEU A 162 1.41 -30.69 -6.30
C LEU A 162 2.02 -32.09 -6.11
N LEU A 163 3.32 -32.24 -6.37
CA LEU A 163 4.05 -33.50 -6.22
C LEU A 163 4.41 -33.83 -4.76
N ILE A 164 4.18 -32.94 -3.79
CA ILE A 164 4.42 -33.22 -2.35
C ILE A 164 3.65 -34.47 -1.89
N ARG A 165 2.47 -34.73 -2.48
CA ARG A 165 1.68 -35.95 -2.19
C ARG A 165 2.41 -37.25 -2.58
N LEU A 166 3.33 -37.20 -3.54
CA LEU A 166 4.16 -38.35 -3.94
C LEU A 166 5.39 -38.50 -3.05
N SER A 167 6.01 -37.39 -2.65
CA SER A 167 7.12 -37.38 -1.70
C SER A 167 7.27 -36.02 -1.02
N PRO A 168 7.39 -35.97 0.32
CA PRO A 168 7.68 -34.72 1.03
C PRO A 168 8.96 -34.02 0.58
N LEU A 169 9.92 -34.74 -0.03
CA LEU A 169 11.19 -34.18 -0.50
C LEU A 169 11.00 -33.13 -1.61
N PHE A 170 9.87 -33.11 -2.32
CA PHE A 170 9.57 -32.08 -3.33
C PHE A 170 9.48 -30.66 -2.73
N ILE A 171 9.37 -30.51 -1.40
CA ILE A 171 9.46 -29.20 -0.75
C ILE A 171 10.82 -28.52 -0.98
N PHE A 172 11.90 -29.29 -1.06
CA PHE A 172 13.25 -28.79 -1.33
C PHE A 172 13.42 -28.28 -2.77
N LEU A 173 12.53 -28.69 -3.69
CA LEU A 173 12.46 -28.13 -5.05
C LEU A 173 11.51 -26.93 -5.11
N ALA A 174 10.38 -26.98 -4.40
CA ALA A 174 9.42 -25.88 -4.34
C ALA A 174 10.05 -24.59 -3.80
N LEU A 175 10.88 -24.69 -2.76
CA LEU A 175 11.42 -23.53 -2.05
C LEU A 175 12.40 -22.69 -2.90
N PRO A 176 13.41 -23.27 -3.60
CA PRO A 176 14.25 -22.51 -4.53
C PRO A 176 13.47 -21.87 -5.67
N PHE A 177 12.51 -22.58 -6.27
CA PHE A 177 11.67 -22.00 -7.32
C PHE A 177 10.84 -20.82 -6.81
N LEU A 178 10.23 -20.96 -5.63
CA LEU A 178 9.47 -19.88 -5.01
C LEU A 178 10.38 -18.68 -4.68
N LEU A 179 11.60 -18.91 -4.19
CA LEU A 179 12.56 -17.86 -3.89
C LEU A 179 12.96 -17.08 -5.14
N ILE A 180 13.27 -17.77 -6.24
CA ILE A 180 13.59 -17.13 -7.52
C ILE A 180 12.39 -16.29 -8.01
N TYR A 181 11.18 -16.83 -7.92
CA TYR A 181 9.96 -16.10 -8.28
C TYR A 181 9.82 -14.82 -7.45
N ILE A 182 9.94 -14.92 -6.12
CA ILE A 182 9.85 -13.77 -5.20
C ILE A 182 10.89 -12.70 -5.54
N ILE A 183 12.14 -13.09 -5.81
CA ILE A 183 13.22 -12.14 -6.17
C ILE A 183 12.84 -11.36 -7.45
N ILE A 184 12.31 -12.05 -8.47
CA ILE A 184 11.91 -11.40 -9.73
C ILE A 184 10.68 -10.50 -9.53
N VAL A 185 9.73 -10.91 -8.69
CA VAL A 185 8.57 -10.08 -8.34
C VAL A 185 9.02 -8.80 -7.64
N ILE A 186 9.91 -8.90 -6.65
CA ILE A 186 10.48 -7.73 -5.95
C ILE A 186 11.20 -6.82 -6.95
N TYR A 187 12.02 -7.39 -7.84
CA TYR A 187 12.70 -6.65 -8.89
C TYR A 187 11.73 -5.86 -9.80
N ASN A 188 10.66 -6.50 -10.27
CA ASN A 188 9.64 -5.83 -11.10
C ASN A 188 8.88 -4.76 -10.29
N PHE A 189 8.59 -5.02 -9.01
CA PHE A 189 7.92 -4.06 -8.14
C PHE A 189 8.76 -2.79 -7.96
N LEU A 190 10.07 -2.93 -7.76
CA LEU A 190 11.00 -1.80 -7.70
C LEU A 190 10.98 -1.00 -9.01
N ARG A 191 11.04 -1.67 -10.17
CA ARG A 191 10.97 -0.98 -11.47
C ARG A 191 9.66 -0.23 -11.72
N LEU A 192 8.58 -0.59 -11.03
CA LEU A 192 7.26 0.04 -11.11
C LEU A 192 7.00 1.06 -10.00
N PHE A 193 7.97 1.31 -9.12
CA PHE A 193 7.83 2.18 -7.94
C PHE A 193 7.38 3.62 -8.28
N ILE A 194 7.84 4.15 -9.41
CA ILE A 194 7.59 5.54 -9.86
C ILE A 194 6.44 5.67 -10.88
N THR A 195 5.65 4.62 -11.08
CA THR A 195 4.57 4.65 -12.10
C THR A 195 3.53 5.74 -11.83
N GLU A 196 3.13 5.90 -10.56
CA GLU A 196 2.15 6.90 -10.12
C GLU A 196 2.57 8.35 -10.44
N PRO A 197 3.76 8.84 -10.05
CA PRO A 197 4.20 10.18 -10.43
C PRO A 197 4.38 10.36 -11.94
N ILE A 198 4.79 9.33 -12.69
CA ILE A 198 4.87 9.40 -14.17
C ILE A 198 3.48 9.65 -14.77
N PHE A 199 2.47 8.87 -14.36
CA PHE A 199 1.11 8.98 -14.91
C PHE A 199 0.43 10.32 -14.58
N LEU A 200 0.75 10.88 -13.42
CA LEU A 200 0.22 12.17 -12.99
C LEU A 200 0.99 13.34 -13.61
N HIS A 201 2.27 13.16 -13.90
CA HIS A 201 3.09 14.15 -14.60
C HIS A 201 2.78 14.20 -16.10
N GLU A 202 2.64 13.05 -16.76
CA GLU A 202 2.56 12.95 -18.22
C GLU A 202 1.20 12.43 -18.70
N GLU A 203 0.77 12.83 -19.90
CA GLU A 203 -0.47 12.32 -20.54
C GLU A 203 -0.20 11.02 -21.31
N LEU A 204 0.26 9.99 -20.60
CA LEU A 204 0.54 8.67 -21.16
C LEU A 204 -0.62 7.69 -20.90
N GLY A 205 -0.73 6.69 -21.77
CA GLY A 205 -1.55 5.51 -21.50
C GLY A 205 -0.95 4.62 -20.42
N ILE A 206 -1.71 3.62 -19.97
CA ILE A 206 -1.30 2.75 -18.85
C ILE A 206 -0.03 1.97 -19.20
N ILE A 207 0.00 1.34 -20.39
CA ILE A 207 1.12 0.51 -20.83
C ILE A 207 2.37 1.37 -21.04
N GLU A 208 2.20 2.54 -21.65
CA GLU A 208 3.27 3.50 -21.92
C GLU A 208 3.89 4.00 -20.61
N THR A 209 3.06 4.26 -19.59
CA THR A 209 3.52 4.67 -18.26
C THR A 209 4.35 3.58 -17.59
N LEU A 210 3.85 2.33 -17.59
CA LEU A 210 4.57 1.19 -17.02
C LEU A 210 5.91 0.97 -17.73
N LYS A 211 5.91 1.01 -19.06
CA LYS A 211 7.12 0.89 -19.87
C LYS A 211 8.10 2.02 -19.56
N LYS A 212 7.62 3.27 -19.45
CA LYS A 212 8.45 4.42 -19.10
C LYS A 212 9.06 4.28 -17.70
N SER A 213 8.33 3.74 -16.73
CA SER A 213 8.87 3.41 -15.41
C SER A 213 10.03 2.42 -15.52
N PHE A 214 9.88 1.36 -16.32
CA PHE A 214 10.95 0.40 -16.59
C PHE A 214 12.17 1.04 -17.26
N GLU A 215 11.96 1.94 -18.23
CA GLU A 215 13.02 2.64 -18.95
C GLU A 215 13.75 3.71 -18.11
N ILE A 216 13.08 4.31 -17.11
CA ILE A 216 13.70 5.28 -16.21
C ILE A 216 14.53 4.58 -15.13
N THR A 217 14.11 3.37 -14.73
CA THR A 217 14.72 2.61 -13.63
C THR A 217 15.77 1.59 -14.10
N GLN A 218 15.97 1.41 -15.42
CA GLN A 218 16.74 0.31 -16.00
C GLN A 218 18.17 0.20 -15.46
N ASP A 219 18.88 1.32 -15.38
CA ASP A 219 20.29 1.36 -14.97
C ASP A 219 20.48 1.77 -13.50
N GLU A 220 19.37 2.09 -12.81
CA GLU A 220 19.36 2.72 -11.49
C GLU A 220 18.62 1.86 -10.45
N ILE A 221 18.54 0.55 -10.68
CA ILE A 221 17.74 -0.39 -9.87
C ILE A 221 18.17 -0.37 -8.40
N TRP A 222 19.48 -0.29 -8.13
CA TRP A 222 19.99 -0.20 -6.77
C TRP A 222 19.60 1.09 -6.07
N ASN A 223 19.52 2.19 -6.80
CA ASN A 223 19.05 3.47 -6.27
C ASN A 223 17.55 3.44 -5.99
N VAL A 224 16.76 2.77 -6.83
CA VAL A 224 15.34 2.53 -6.57
C VAL A 224 15.13 1.57 -5.40
N PHE A 225 15.96 0.53 -5.26
CA PHE A 225 15.96 -0.37 -4.11
C PHE A 225 16.24 0.39 -2.82
N LEU A 226 17.31 1.20 -2.79
CA LEU A 226 17.64 2.04 -1.64
C LEU A 226 16.50 3.01 -1.35
N ALA A 227 15.89 3.61 -2.38
CA ALA A 227 14.77 4.50 -2.21
C ALA A 227 13.55 3.80 -1.59
N ALA A 228 13.22 2.58 -2.05
CA ALA A 228 12.15 1.77 -1.48
C ALA A 228 12.45 1.34 -0.04
N LEU A 229 13.70 0.99 0.26
CA LEU A 229 14.16 0.64 1.61
C LEU A 229 14.00 1.83 2.57
N VAL A 230 14.41 3.03 2.15
CA VAL A 230 14.23 4.25 2.94
C VAL A 230 12.74 4.55 3.16
N LEU A 231 11.91 4.41 2.13
CA LEU A 231 10.46 4.56 2.30
C LEU A 231 9.90 3.54 3.31
N MET A 232 10.36 2.29 3.29
CA MET A 232 9.94 1.26 4.23
C MET A 232 10.36 1.60 5.66
N VAL A 233 11.59 2.05 5.87
CA VAL A 233 12.09 2.48 7.20
C VAL A 233 11.31 3.68 7.70
N VAL A 234 11.08 4.70 6.86
CA VAL A 234 10.30 5.89 7.25
C VAL A 234 8.83 5.52 7.49
N SER A 235 8.25 4.62 6.70
CA SER A 235 6.91 4.06 6.93
C SER A 235 6.82 3.39 8.29
N TYR A 236 7.82 2.58 8.64
CA TYR A 236 7.90 1.95 9.95
C TYR A 236 7.98 3.00 11.08
N ILE A 237 8.85 4.02 10.95
CA ILE A 237 9.03 5.06 11.97
C ILE A 237 7.79 5.95 12.13
N LEU A 238 7.17 6.40 11.03
CA LEU A 238 6.05 7.35 11.09
C LEU A 238 4.71 6.69 11.42
N ASN A 239 4.54 5.40 11.12
CA ASN A 239 3.27 4.72 11.26
C ASN A 239 3.31 3.57 12.28
N GLN A 240 4.25 2.64 12.15
CA GLN A 240 4.26 1.41 12.97
C GLN A 240 4.88 1.62 14.36
N LEU A 241 5.98 2.37 14.46
CA LEU A 241 6.67 2.60 15.73
C LEU A 241 5.75 3.27 16.78
N PRO A 242 4.97 4.32 16.48
CA PRO A 242 4.04 4.89 17.44
C PRO A 242 2.95 3.90 17.89
N LEU A 243 2.47 3.03 16.98
CA LEU A 243 1.49 2.00 17.30
C LEU A 243 2.06 0.91 18.20
N GLU A 244 3.29 0.46 17.95
CA GLU A 244 3.99 -0.49 18.81
C GLU A 244 4.29 0.14 20.18
N LEU A 245 4.76 1.39 20.23
CA LEU A 245 4.95 2.11 21.50
C LEU A 245 3.65 2.20 22.29
N LEU A 246 2.53 2.53 21.64
CA LEU A 246 1.20 2.56 22.26
C LEU A 246 0.80 1.19 22.82
N LYS A 247 1.09 0.11 22.08
CA LYS A 247 0.82 -1.27 22.50
C LYS A 247 1.61 -1.68 23.73
N TYR A 248 2.84 -1.22 23.90
CA TYR A 248 3.66 -1.55 25.08
C TYR A 248 3.44 -0.60 26.26
N THR A 249 2.96 0.63 26.05
CA THR A 249 2.86 1.65 27.11
C THR A 249 1.44 1.92 27.59
N VAL A 250 0.46 2.04 26.68
CA VAL A 250 -0.90 2.48 27.00
C VAL A 250 -1.88 1.31 27.05
N LEU A 251 -1.80 0.37 26.10
CA LEU A 251 -2.75 -0.74 26.03
C LEU A 251 -2.76 -1.66 27.28
N PRO A 252 -1.63 -1.92 27.98
CA PRO A 252 -1.66 -2.70 29.22
C PRO A 252 -2.44 -2.01 30.34
N MET A 253 -2.41 -0.68 30.39
CA MET A 253 -3.20 0.12 31.36
C MET A 253 -4.70 0.08 31.04
N LEU A 254 -5.05 -0.20 29.78
CA LEU A 254 -6.43 -0.37 29.30
C LEU A 254 -6.84 -1.84 29.21
N SER A 255 -6.07 -2.77 29.79
CA SER A 255 -6.33 -4.22 29.72
C SER A 255 -7.69 -4.62 30.32
N SER A 256 -8.18 -3.86 31.31
CA SER A 256 -9.52 -4.02 31.88
C SER A 256 -10.65 -3.43 31.03
N GLN A 257 -10.32 -2.70 29.95
CA GLN A 257 -11.26 -2.03 29.05
C GLN A 257 -10.89 -2.30 27.58
N PRO A 258 -11.04 -3.55 27.11
CA PRO A 258 -10.61 -3.98 25.77
C PRO A 258 -11.26 -3.19 24.62
N THR A 259 -12.51 -2.74 24.77
CA THR A 259 -13.18 -1.88 23.78
C THR A 259 -12.51 -0.51 23.68
N LEU A 260 -12.15 0.10 24.82
CA LEU A 260 -11.45 1.38 24.85
C LEU A 260 -10.04 1.25 24.26
N ALA A 261 -9.33 0.17 24.58
CA ALA A 261 -8.03 -0.17 23.99
C ALA A 261 -8.09 -0.27 22.44
N LEU A 262 -9.12 -0.91 21.90
CA LEU A 262 -9.34 -1.03 20.45
C LEU A 262 -9.68 0.31 19.80
N ILE A 263 -10.51 1.14 20.45
CA ILE A 263 -10.85 2.48 19.96
C ILE A 263 -9.59 3.36 19.93
N VAL A 264 -8.80 3.38 21.00
CA VAL A 264 -7.57 4.18 21.11
C VAL A 264 -6.55 3.78 20.05
N SER A 265 -6.27 2.49 19.88
CA SER A 265 -5.34 2.02 18.84
C SER A 265 -5.82 2.38 17.43
N SER A 266 -7.11 2.24 17.15
CA SER A 266 -7.71 2.60 15.85
C SER A 266 -7.62 4.10 15.57
N LEU A 267 -7.89 4.95 16.58
CA LEU A 267 -7.79 6.40 16.45
C LEU A 267 -6.35 6.85 16.17
N VAL A 268 -5.36 6.27 16.85
CA VAL A 268 -3.95 6.60 16.59
C VAL A 268 -3.54 6.19 15.18
N ALA A 269 -3.96 5.02 14.70
CA ALA A 269 -3.70 4.60 13.32
C ALA A 269 -4.33 5.57 12.30
N ILE A 270 -5.58 6.00 12.52
CA ILE A 270 -6.29 6.97 11.68
C ILE A 270 -5.57 8.33 11.66
N LEU A 271 -5.02 8.77 12.79
CA LEU A 271 -4.29 10.04 12.90
C LEU A 271 -2.93 10.03 12.20
N LEU A 272 -2.24 8.88 12.18
CA LEU A 272 -0.90 8.76 11.58
C LEU A 272 -0.95 8.52 10.06
N ALA A 273 -2.01 7.87 9.55
CA ALA A 273 -2.11 7.52 8.14
C ALA A 273 -1.96 8.72 7.17
N PRO A 274 -2.58 9.90 7.42
CA PRO A 274 -2.40 11.08 6.57
C PRO A 274 -0.96 11.60 6.51
N ILE A 275 -0.22 11.53 7.63
CA ILE A 275 1.18 11.98 7.72
C ILE A 275 2.06 11.11 6.81
N PHE A 276 1.90 9.79 6.91
CA PHE A 276 2.61 8.85 6.06
C PHE A 276 2.23 9.01 4.58
N ALA A 277 0.94 9.17 4.27
CA ALA A 277 0.48 9.36 2.90
C ALA A 277 1.12 10.60 2.26
N MET A 278 1.23 11.71 3.01
CA MET A 278 1.85 12.94 2.53
C MET A 278 3.35 12.78 2.30
N PHE A 279 4.07 12.17 3.26
CA PHE A 279 5.48 11.85 3.10
C PHE A 279 5.71 10.99 1.85
N ASN A 280 4.93 9.92 1.67
CA ASN A 280 5.05 9.01 0.55
C ASN A 280 4.84 9.73 -0.80
N ALA A 281 3.84 10.61 -0.90
CA ALA A 281 3.57 11.38 -2.11
C ALA A 281 4.76 12.27 -2.49
N PHE A 282 5.30 13.04 -1.55
CA PHE A 282 6.46 13.90 -1.77
C PHE A 282 7.71 13.09 -2.08
N TYR A 283 7.96 12.04 -1.30
CA TYR A 283 9.14 11.21 -1.44
C TYR A 283 9.21 10.51 -2.81
N LYS A 284 8.10 9.89 -3.27
CA LYS A 284 8.02 9.28 -4.60
C LYS A 284 8.28 10.28 -5.72
N VAL A 285 7.77 11.50 -5.60
CA VAL A 285 8.07 12.58 -6.56
C VAL A 285 9.54 12.97 -6.52
N GLY A 286 10.13 13.07 -5.33
CA GLY A 286 11.57 13.30 -5.16
C GLY A 286 12.42 12.26 -5.90
N VAL A 287 12.16 10.98 -5.63
CA VAL A 287 12.83 9.85 -6.31
C VAL A 287 12.65 9.92 -7.83
N TYR A 288 11.42 10.18 -8.30
CA TYR A 288 11.14 10.32 -9.73
C TYR A 288 11.97 11.44 -10.37
N THR A 289 12.06 12.61 -9.72
CA THR A 289 12.82 13.74 -10.27
C THR A 289 14.33 13.51 -10.28
N GLU A 290 14.87 12.85 -9.26
CA GLU A 290 16.28 12.46 -9.22
C GLU A 290 16.60 11.49 -10.37
N LEU A 291 15.78 10.45 -10.57
CA LEU A 291 15.96 9.49 -11.67
C LEU A 291 15.86 10.15 -13.06
N LEU A 292 14.91 11.09 -13.24
CA LEU A 292 14.82 11.87 -14.48
C LEU A 292 16.09 12.69 -14.75
N SER A 293 16.68 13.27 -13.70
CA SER A 293 17.90 14.08 -13.84
C SER A 293 19.10 13.24 -14.30
N LEU A 294 19.22 12.02 -13.80
CA LEU A 294 20.26 11.06 -14.18
C LEU A 294 20.12 10.65 -15.64
N LYS A 295 18.90 10.30 -16.06
CA LYS A 295 18.62 9.89 -17.44
C LYS A 295 18.88 11.00 -18.45
N LYS A 296 18.61 12.27 -18.10
CA LYS A 296 18.95 13.40 -18.97
C LYS A 296 20.46 13.56 -19.11
N GLN A 297 21.21 13.34 -18.04
CA GLN A 297 22.67 13.45 -18.04
C GLN A 297 23.33 12.35 -18.88
N SER A 298 22.88 11.10 -18.78
CA SER A 298 23.39 10.01 -19.63
C SER A 298 23.13 10.28 -21.11
N ALA A 299 21.94 10.77 -21.47
CA ALA A 299 21.61 11.15 -22.84
C ALA A 299 22.50 12.28 -23.39
N THR A 300 22.87 13.27 -22.56
CA THR A 300 23.80 14.34 -22.97
C THR A 300 25.27 13.89 -22.99
N ALA A 301 25.63 12.83 -22.26
CA ALA A 301 26.99 12.31 -22.20
C ALA A 301 27.33 11.38 -23.38
N GLY A 302 26.36 11.05 -24.25
CA GLY A 302 26.59 10.23 -25.45
C GLY A 302 27.03 8.79 -25.16
N ILE A 303 26.65 8.26 -23.99
CA ILE A 303 26.80 6.85 -23.62
C ILE A 303 25.51 6.11 -23.99
#